data_AF-A0A959JSM1-F1
#
_entry.id   AF-A0A959JSM1-F1
#
_cell.length_a   1.000
_cell.length_b   1.000
_cell.length_c   1.000
_cell.angle_alpha   90.00
_cell.angle_beta   90.00
_cell.angle_gamma   90.00
#
_symmetry.space_group_name_H-M   'P 1'
#
loop_
_entity.id
_entity.type
_entity.pdbx_description
1 polymer ?
#
loop_
_entity_poly.entity_id
_entity_poly.type
_entity_poly.pdbx_seq_one_letter_code
_entity_poly.pdbx_strand_id
1 'polypeptide(L)'
;DLIIELGGSLRLGCRVSVPPGGKIVVRPGATLILENTQLHNDCGETWKGIEIQKSKNAEGEVIFIGNVKIQDAEFPIERDASGKVVRRERI
;
A
#
# COMPACT_ATOMS: atom_id res chain seq x y z
N ASP A 1 11.08 6.83 0.52
CA ASP A 1 9.62 6.74 0.68
C ASP A 1 8.91 7.25 -0.54
N LEU A 2 7.73 6.69 -0.82
CA LEU A 2 6.78 7.18 -1.80
C LEU A 2 5.59 7.77 -1.04
N ILE A 3 5.32 9.06 -1.21
CA ILE A 3 4.28 9.77 -0.46
C ILE A 3 3.23 10.26 -1.45
N ILE A 4 1.97 9.86 -1.24
CA ILE A 4 0.82 10.39 -1.96
C ILE A 4 0.19 11.46 -1.06
N GLU A 5 0.31 12.70 -1.50
CA GLU A 5 -0.14 13.89 -0.77
C GLU A 5 -1.67 14.04 -0.76
N LEU A 6 -2.18 14.88 0.14
CA LEU A 6 -3.62 15.18 0.28
C LEU A 6 -4.27 15.49 -1.07
N GLY A 7 -5.36 14.78 -1.39
CA GLY A 7 -6.09 14.91 -2.66
C GLY A 7 -5.37 14.32 -3.88
N GLY A 8 -4.14 13.83 -3.70
CA GLY A 8 -3.38 13.15 -4.74
C GLY A 8 -3.90 11.73 -4.99
N SER A 9 -3.74 11.28 -6.23
CA SER A 9 -4.01 9.91 -6.62
C SER A 9 -2.83 9.33 -7.37
N LEU A 10 -2.42 8.11 -7.01
CA LEU A 10 -1.41 7.35 -7.74
C LEU A 10 -1.96 5.99 -8.14
N ARG A 11 -1.90 5.69 -9.44
CA ARG A 11 -2.21 4.37 -9.97
C ARG A 11 -0.92 3.64 -10.31
N LEU A 12 -0.71 2.48 -9.70
CA LEU A 12 0.36 1.55 -10.05
C LEU A 12 -0.26 0.38 -10.80
N GLY A 13 0.37 0.02 -11.92
CA GLY A 13 -0.09 -1.02 -12.85
C GLY A 13 0.98 -2.05 -13.19
N CYS A 14 2.05 -2.13 -12.41
CA CYS A 14 3.29 -2.81 -12.78
C CYS A 14 4.03 -3.39 -11.57
N ARG A 15 5.22 -3.95 -11.80
CA ARG A 15 6.15 -4.34 -10.72
C ARG A 15 6.86 -3.10 -10.18
N VAL A 16 6.80 -2.88 -8.88
CA VAL A 16 7.56 -1.84 -8.18
C VAL A 16 8.41 -2.49 -7.09
N SER A 17 9.71 -2.22 -7.13
CA SER A 17 10.65 -2.60 -6.07
C SER A 17 10.68 -1.51 -5.01
N VAL A 18 10.43 -1.87 -3.76
CA VAL A 18 10.54 -0.96 -2.61
C VAL A 18 11.81 -1.28 -1.84
N PRO A 19 12.74 -0.33 -1.65
CA PRO A 19 14.01 -0.60 -0.98
C PRO A 19 13.80 -0.95 0.51
N PRO A 20 14.80 -1.58 1.15
CA PRO A 20 14.74 -1.92 2.57
C PRO A 20 14.46 -0.68 3.43
N GLY A 21 13.57 -0.81 4.41
CA GLY A 21 13.15 0.30 5.27
C GLY A 21 12.25 1.36 4.61
N GLY A 22 12.04 1.30 3.28
CA GLY A 22 11.12 2.20 2.58
C GLY A 22 9.66 1.89 2.85
N LYS A 23 8.80 2.90 2.73
CA LYS A 23 7.34 2.77 2.80
C LYS A 23 6.61 3.54 1.71
N ILE A 24 5.35 3.16 1.50
CA ILE A 24 4.38 3.95 0.74
C ILE A 24 3.43 4.60 1.75
N VAL A 25 3.35 5.93 1.75
CA VAL A 25 2.46 6.69 2.63
C VAL A 25 1.28 7.22 1.84
N VAL A 26 0.07 6.91 2.30
CA VAL A 26 -1.18 7.44 1.75
C VAL A 26 -1.74 8.43 2.76
N ARG A 27 -1.60 9.72 2.47
CA ARG A 27 -2.08 10.79 3.36
C ARG A 27 -3.61 10.83 3.41
N PRO A 28 -4.21 11.48 4.43
CA PRO A 28 -5.65 11.64 4.51
C PRO A 28 -6.24 12.21 3.21
N GLY A 29 -7.30 11.61 2.67
CA GLY A 29 -7.93 12.05 1.43
C GLY A 29 -7.12 11.79 0.16
N ALA A 30 -6.00 11.07 0.25
CA ALA A 30 -5.25 10.59 -0.90
C ALA A 30 -5.66 9.16 -1.28
N THR A 31 -5.44 8.78 -2.54
CA THR A 31 -5.82 7.45 -3.04
C THR A 31 -4.63 6.75 -3.72
N LEU A 32 -4.31 5.53 -3.27
CA LEU A 32 -3.42 4.60 -3.96
C LEU A 32 -4.25 3.54 -4.69
N ILE A 33 -4.08 3.41 -5.99
CA ILE A 33 -4.76 2.38 -6.79
C ILE A 33 -3.70 1.35 -7.22
N LEU A 34 -3.86 0.11 -6.77
CA LEU A 34 -3.04 -1.03 -7.16
C LEU A 34 -3.83 -1.87 -8.16
N GLU A 35 -3.45 -1.82 -9.43
CA GLU A 35 -4.10 -2.56 -10.50
C GLU A 35 -3.15 -3.58 -11.12
N ASN A 36 -3.38 -4.88 -10.89
CA ASN A 36 -2.49 -5.94 -11.40
C ASN A 36 -1.00 -5.70 -11.00
N THR A 37 -0.79 -5.19 -9.79
CA THR A 37 0.50 -4.69 -9.31
C THR A 37 1.25 -5.72 -8.48
N GLN A 38 2.58 -5.75 -8.61
CA GLN A 38 3.46 -6.47 -7.69
C GLN A 38 4.34 -5.48 -6.93
N LEU A 39 4.15 -5.39 -5.62
CA LEU A 39 5.01 -4.65 -4.70
C LEU A 39 5.87 -5.65 -3.93
N HIS A 40 7.18 -5.52 -4.04
CA HIS A 40 8.13 -6.42 -3.38
C HIS A 40 9.47 -5.74 -3.16
N ASN A 41 10.35 -6.38 -2.40
CA ASN A 41 11.74 -5.95 -2.28
C ASN A 41 12.63 -6.84 -3.16
N ASP A 42 13.22 -6.26 -4.19
CA ASP A 42 14.08 -7.01 -5.13
C ASP A 42 15.50 -7.26 -4.59
N CYS A 43 15.79 -6.82 -3.34
CA CYS A 43 17.10 -6.92 -2.70
C CYS A 43 17.19 -8.06 -1.67
N GLY A 44 16.10 -8.80 -1.45
CA GLY A 44 16.05 -9.93 -0.52
C GLY A 44 15.84 -9.55 0.96
N GLU A 45 15.47 -8.30 1.25
CA GLU A 45 15.11 -7.84 2.59
C GLU A 45 13.63 -7.43 2.66
N THR A 46 13.19 -6.91 3.81
CA THR A 46 11.81 -6.42 3.98
C THR A 46 11.70 -4.90 3.85
N TRP A 47 10.54 -4.44 3.40
CA TRP A 47 10.15 -3.02 3.42
C TRP A 47 9.03 -2.79 4.42
N LYS A 48 8.76 -1.54 4.78
CA LYS A 48 7.83 -1.22 5.88
C LYS A 48 6.35 -1.42 5.53
N GLY A 49 5.99 -1.63 4.27
CA GLY A 49 4.61 -1.76 3.84
C GLY A 49 3.93 -0.41 3.55
N ILE A 50 2.59 -0.45 3.53
CA ILE A 50 1.75 0.69 3.16
C ILE A 50 1.18 1.33 4.43
N GLU A 51 1.53 2.59 4.66
CA GLU A 51 1.04 3.39 5.78
C GLU A 51 -0.15 4.24 5.33
N ILE A 52 -1.34 3.83 5.72
CA ILE A 52 -2.58 4.58 5.52
C ILE A 52 -2.77 5.52 6.71
N GLN A 53 -2.74 6.83 6.45
CA GLN A 53 -2.93 7.85 7.47
C GLN A 53 -4.38 8.34 7.52
N LYS A 54 -4.80 8.78 8.71
CA LYS A 54 -6.12 9.35 8.94
C LYS A 54 -6.04 10.70 9.65
N SER A 55 -6.98 11.57 9.33
CA SER A 55 -7.27 12.83 10.03
C SER A 55 -8.70 12.80 10.56
N LYS A 56 -9.16 13.88 11.22
CA LYS A 56 -10.54 13.95 11.74
C LYS A 56 -11.61 13.81 10.67
N ASN A 57 -11.33 14.25 9.44
CA ASN A 57 -12.33 14.41 8.38
C ASN A 57 -12.07 13.52 7.16
N ALA A 58 -10.93 12.84 7.08
CA ALA A 58 -10.53 12.06 5.92
C ALA A 58 -9.54 10.95 6.30
N GLU A 59 -9.57 9.85 5.56
CA GLU A 59 -8.63 8.74 5.63
C GLU A 59 -8.00 8.55 4.25
N GLY A 60 -6.76 8.08 4.19
CA GLY A 60 -6.17 7.63 2.94
C GLY A 60 -6.86 6.35 2.45
N GLU A 61 -6.97 6.17 1.14
CA GLU A 61 -7.63 5.03 0.55
C GLU A 61 -6.65 4.19 -0.27
N VAL A 62 -6.74 2.86 -0.17
CA VAL A 62 -6.01 1.95 -1.04
C VAL A 62 -7.02 1.05 -1.75
N ILE A 63 -7.00 1.07 -3.08
CA ILE A 63 -7.93 0.35 -3.94
C ILE A 63 -7.19 -0.78 -4.65
N PHE A 64 -7.75 -1.98 -4.58
CA PHE A 64 -7.19 -3.19 -5.20
C PHE A 64 -8.02 -3.58 -6.43
N ILE A 65 -7.39 -3.60 -7.60
CA ILE A 65 -8.02 -3.98 -8.88
C ILE A 65 -7.24 -5.16 -9.48
N GLY A 66 -7.93 -6.27 -9.74
CA GLY A 66 -7.29 -7.46 -10.32
C GLY A 66 -6.29 -8.14 -9.38
N ASN A 67 -5.18 -8.62 -9.93
CA ASN A 67 -4.20 -9.43 -9.21
C ASN A 67 -3.11 -8.58 -8.56
N VAL A 68 -3.28 -8.24 -7.28
CA VAL A 68 -2.29 -7.47 -6.52
C VAL A 68 -1.51 -8.38 -5.60
N LYS A 69 -0.18 -8.30 -5.67
CA LYS A 69 0.75 -9.02 -4.80
C LYS A 69 1.56 -8.02 -4.00
N ILE A 70 1.44 -8.11 -2.67
CA ILE A 70 2.26 -7.35 -1.73
C ILE A 70 3.11 -8.37 -1.00
N GLN A 71 4.42 -8.31 -1.20
CA GLN A 71 5.38 -9.29 -0.70
C GLN A 71 6.46 -8.55 0.10
N ASP A 72 7.11 -9.26 1.02
CA ASP A 72 8.26 -8.76 1.79
C ASP A 72 7.97 -7.50 2.63
N ALA A 73 6.69 -7.24 2.93
CA ALA A 73 6.27 -6.13 3.77
C ALA A 73 6.27 -6.54 5.25
N GLU A 74 6.90 -5.75 6.12
CA GLU A 74 6.89 -5.95 7.58
C GLU A 74 5.48 -5.83 8.18
N PHE A 75 4.68 -4.93 7.60
CA PHE A 75 3.30 -4.65 7.96
C PHE A 75 2.41 -4.78 6.71
N PRO A 76 2.08 -6.02 6.29
CA PRO A 76 1.29 -6.23 5.09
C PRO A 76 -0.16 -5.79 5.30
N ILE A 77 -0.74 -5.22 4.25
CA ILE A 77 -2.18 -4.99 4.14
C ILE A 77 -2.75 -6.02 3.16
N GLU A 78 -3.93 -6.52 3.47
CA GLU A 78 -4.64 -7.47 2.62
C GLU A 78 -6.04 -6.95 2.30
N ARG A 79 -6.63 -7.49 1.25
CA ARG A 79 -8.03 -7.28 0.92
C ARG A 79 -8.85 -8.34 1.66
N ASP A 80 -9.85 -7.92 2.42
CA ASP A 80 -10.86 -8.83 2.95
C ASP A 80 -11.87 -9.25 1.86
N ALA A 81 -12.72 -10.23 2.18
CA ALA A 81 -13.74 -10.74 1.25
C ALA A 81 -14.72 -9.66 0.77
N SER A 82 -14.85 -8.54 1.49
CA SER A 82 -15.72 -7.40 1.14
C SER A 82 -15.03 -6.36 0.24
N GLY A 83 -13.74 -6.53 -0.05
CA GLY A 83 -12.97 -5.55 -0.83
C GLY A 83 -12.31 -4.46 0.01
N LYS A 84 -12.47 -4.50 1.32
CA LYS A 84 -11.90 -3.51 2.23
C LYS A 84 -10.47 -3.89 2.59
N VAL A 85 -9.65 -2.87 2.80
CA VAL A 85 -8.26 -3.04 3.25
C VAL A 85 -8.23 -3.35 4.73
N VAL A 86 -7.59 -4.46 5.08
CA VAL A 86 -7.39 -4.91 6.46
C VAL A 86 -5.90 -5.09 6.75
N ARG A 87 -5.49 -4.74 7.97
CA ARG A 87 -4.14 -5.06 8.46
C ARG A 87 -4.14 -6.53 8.88
N ARG A 88 -3.14 -7.29 8.43
CA ARG A 88 -2.97 -8.67 8.86
C ARG A 88 -2.50 -8.69 10.32
N GLU A 89 -3.28 -9.27 11.22
CA GLU A 89 -2.83 -9.52 12.60
C GLU A 89 -1.71 -10.58 12.56
N ARG A 90 -0.60 -10.33 13.29
CA ARG A 90 0.44 -11.34 13.49
C ARG A 90 -0.13 -12.41 14.42
N ILE A 91 -0.23 -13.65 13.90
CA ILE A 91 -0.47 -14.88 14.67
C ILE A 91 0.82 -15.23 15.43
#